data_AF-A0A652JZG1-F1
#
_entry.id   AF-A0A652JZG1-F1
#
_cell.length_a   1.000
_cell.length_b   1.000
_cell.length_c   1.000
_cell.angle_alpha   90.00
_cell.angle_beta   90.00
_cell.angle_gamma   90.00
#
_symmetry.space_group_name_H-M   'P 1'
#
loop_
_entity.id
_entity.type
_entity.pdbx_description
1 polymer ?
#
loop_
_entity_poly.entity_id
_entity_poly.type
_entity_poly.pdbx_seq_one_letter_code
_entity_poly.pdbx_strand_id
1 'polypeptide(L)' 'DLARATGQDYAVEDAELASSQALLTPAEDAQGDDGFFGPIVPVPDDAPLLDRVIGLSGRRPDWRPPAS' A
#
# COMPACT_ATOMS: atom_id res chain seq x y z
N ASP A 1 3.45 -3.02 -8.10
CA ASP A 1 4.16 -4.19 -8.67
C ASP A 1 4.46 -4.07 -10.15
N LEU A 2 3.47 -4.00 -11.04
CA LEU A 2 3.71 -4.01 -12.50
C LEU A 2 4.70 -2.93 -12.96
N ALA A 3 4.49 -1.66 -12.60
CA ALA A 3 5.40 -0.57 -12.95
C ALA A 3 6.84 -0.85 -12.50
N ARG A 4 7.04 -1.35 -11.26
CA ARG A 4 8.36 -1.74 -10.76
C ARG A 4 8.94 -2.94 -11.51
N ALA A 5 8.13 -3.91 -11.89
CA ALA A 5 8.56 -5.08 -12.66
C ALA A 5 9.02 -4.71 -14.08
N THR A 6 8.44 -3.66 -14.66
CA THR A 6 8.75 -3.17 -16.01
C THR A 6 9.68 -1.97 -16.03
N GLY A 7 10.20 -1.54 -14.86
CA GLY A 7 11.09 -0.38 -14.75
C GLY A 7 10.43 0.96 -15.10
N GLN A 8 9.10 1.05 -15.02
CA GLN A 8 8.35 2.27 -15.24
C GLN A 8 8.18 3.04 -13.93
N ASP A 9 8.20 4.37 -14.03
CA ASP A 9 7.82 5.24 -12.94
C ASP A 9 6.31 5.12 -12.69
N TYR A 10 5.94 5.09 -11.41
CA TYR A 10 4.55 5.13 -10.97
C TYR A 10 4.36 6.35 -10.09
N ALA A 11 3.86 7.42 -10.69
CA ALA A 11 3.49 8.65 -10.01
C ALA A 11 1.97 8.65 -9.78
N VAL A 12 1.58 9.02 -8.57
CA VAL A 12 0.19 9.18 -8.13
C VAL A 12 0.14 10.49 -7.37
N GLU A 13 -0.90 11.29 -7.60
CA GLU A 13 -1.04 12.56 -6.91
C GLU A 13 -1.44 12.34 -5.45
N ASP A 14 -1.00 13.22 -4.55
CA ASP A 14 -1.28 13.11 -3.12
C ASP A 14 -2.78 13.04 -2.79
N ALA A 15 -3.62 13.69 -3.60
CA ALA A 15 -5.08 13.68 -3.44
C ALA A 15 -5.70 12.29 -3.72
N GLU A 16 -5.15 11.55 -4.68
CA GLU A 16 -5.59 10.20 -5.03
C GLU A 16 -5.13 9.19 -3.96
N LEU A 17 -3.90 9.40 -3.45
CA LEU A 17 -3.38 8.63 -2.33
C LEU A 17 -4.16 8.86 -1.05
N ALA A 18 -4.54 10.11 -0.74
CA ALA A 18 -5.36 10.44 0.43
C ALA A 18 -6.74 9.74 0.36
N SER A 19 -7.35 9.70 -0.82
CA SER A 19 -8.62 8.99 -1.04
C SER A 19 -8.47 7.49 -0.83
N SER A 20 -7.37 6.90 -1.33
CA SER A 20 -7.06 5.49 -1.13
C SER A 20 -6.75 5.16 0.34
N GLN A 21 -6.03 6.04 1.03
CA GLN A 21 -5.71 5.90 2.45
C GLN A 21 -6.98 5.89 3.30
N ALA A 22 -7.91 6.81 3.04
CA ALA A 22 -9.19 6.87 3.75
C ALA A 22 -10.05 5.62 3.52
N LEU A 23 -10.01 5.05 2.31
CA LEU A 23 -10.72 3.81 1.99
C LEU A 23 -10.10 2.58 2.69
N LEU A 24 -8.77 2.51 2.77
CA LEU A 24 -8.05 1.34 3.25
C LEU A 24 -7.79 1.34 4.76
N THR A 25 -7.93 2.49 5.42
CA THR A 25 -7.75 2.58 6.87
C THR A 25 -8.89 1.85 7.58
N PRO A 26 -8.62 0.81 8.39
CA PRO A 26 -9.67 0.10 9.11
C PRO A 26 -10.41 1.01 10.09
N ALA A 27 -11.71 0.77 10.26
CA ALA A 27 -12.45 1.37 11.37
C ALA A 27 -11.93 0.81 12.71
N GLU A 28 -12.00 1.61 13.78
CA GLU A 28 -11.46 1.27 15.11
C GLU A 28 -12.00 -0.06 15.68
N ASP A 29 -13.20 -0.47 15.26
CA ASP A 29 -13.86 -1.71 15.69
C ASP A 29 -13.66 -2.91 14.72
N ALA A 30 -12.97 -2.70 13.59
CA ALA A 30 -12.71 -3.74 12.59
C ALA A 30 -11.51 -4.61 13.01
N GLN A 31 -11.69 -5.34 14.12
CA GLN A 31 -10.71 -6.29 14.63
C GLN A 31 -10.85 -7.61 13.85
N GLY A 32 -10.22 -7.74 12.67
CA GLY A 32 -10.26 -9.01 11.95
C GLY A 32 -9.54 -9.05 10.62
N ASP A 33 -8.78 -10.13 10.43
CA ASP A 33 -8.03 -10.53 9.23
C ASP A 33 -8.95 -10.96 8.04
N ASP A 34 -10.25 -10.64 8.11
CA ASP A 34 -11.32 -11.03 7.18
C ASP A 34 -11.70 -9.89 6.20
N GLY A 35 -10.85 -8.86 6.09
CA GLY A 35 -11.02 -7.79 5.11
C GLY A 35 -10.85 -8.30 3.67
N PHE A 36 -11.36 -7.53 2.69
CA PHE A 36 -11.12 -7.80 1.26
C PHE A 36 -9.63 -7.81 0.86
N PHE A 37 -8.78 -7.26 1.73
CA PHE A 37 -7.34 -7.14 1.54
C PHE A 37 -6.60 -8.08 2.50
N GLY A 38 -5.35 -8.42 2.15
CA GLY A 38 -4.49 -9.17 3.05
C GLY A 38 -4.12 -8.39 4.31
N PRO A 39 -3.40 -9.01 5.26
CA PRO A 39 -2.99 -8.37 6.50
C PRO A 39 -2.18 -7.10 6.22
N ILE A 40 -2.44 -6.04 6.99
CA ILE A 40 -1.70 -4.78 6.87
C ILE A 40 -0.20 -5.04 7.04
N VAL A 41 0.59 -4.51 6.10
CA VAL A 41 2.04 -4.49 6.21
C VAL A 41 2.44 -3.22 6.95
N PRO A 42 3.12 -3.30 8.11
CA PRO A 42 3.55 -2.13 8.85
C PRO A 42 4.55 -1.31 8.03
N VAL A 43 4.30 -0.01 7.93
CA VAL A 43 5.17 0.96 7.24
C VAL A 43 5.39 2.14 8.18
N PRO A 44 6.63 2.65 8.32
CA PRO A 44 6.91 3.83 9.13
C PRO A 44 6.06 5.04 8.73
N ASP A 45 5.65 5.85 9.70
CA ASP A 45 4.79 7.02 9.45
C ASP A 45 5.49 8.15 8.68
N ASP A 46 6.82 8.17 8.69
CA ASP A 46 7.67 9.09 7.93
C ASP A 46 8.01 8.59 6.51
N ALA A 47 7.55 7.38 6.15
CA ALA A 47 7.68 6.88 4.79
C ALA A 47 6.80 7.67 3.79
N PRO A 48 7.15 7.64 2.49
CA PRO A 48 6.30 8.23 1.46
C PRO A 48 4.85 7.75 1.56
N LEU A 49 3.89 8.64 1.27
CA LEU A 49 2.46 8.34 1.39
C LEU A 49 2.05 7.11 0.57
N LEU A 50 2.61 6.97 -0.64
CA LEU A 50 2.39 5.80 -1.49
C LEU A 50 2.76 4.49 -0.79
N ASP A 51 3.89 4.45 -0.08
CA ASP A 51 4.34 3.24 0.63
C ASP A 51 3.37 2.88 1.77
N ARG A 52 2.89 3.88 2.51
CA ARG A 52 1.93 3.68 3.60
C ARG A 52 0.60 3.14 3.08
N VAL A 53 0.09 3.68 1.96
CA VAL A 53 -1.13 3.21 1.29
C VAL A 53 -0.97 1.78 0.76
N ILE A 54 0.18 1.45 0.17
CA ILE A 54 0.49 0.07 -0.26
C ILE A 54 0.46 -0.88 0.95
N GLY A 55 1.03 -0.47 2.08
CA GLY A 55 1.01 -1.24 3.32
C GLY A 55 -0.39 -1.54 3.83
N LEU A 56 -1.28 -0.55 3.81
CA LEU A 56 -2.70 -0.70 4.19
C LEU A 56 -3.45 -1.71 3.31
N SER A 57 -3.06 -1.85 2.04
CA SER A 57 -3.64 -2.86 1.12
C SER A 57 -3.11 -4.29 1.35
N GLY A 58 -2.23 -4.47 2.34
CA GLY A 58 -1.56 -5.74 2.64
C GLY A 58 -0.44 -6.11 1.65
N ARG A 59 0.06 -5.11 0.91
CA ARG A 59 1.16 -5.28 -0.06
C ARG A 59 2.45 -4.71 0.51
N ARG A 60 3.57 -5.21 0.01
CA ARG A 60 4.92 -4.81 0.45
C ARG A 60 5.46 -3.66 -0.41
N PRO A 61 5.71 -2.46 0.16
CA PRO A 61 6.26 -1.34 -0.60
C PRO A 61 7.66 -1.61 -1.14
N ASP A 62 8.42 -2.46 -0.45
CA ASP A 62 9.77 -2.89 -0.83
C ASP A 62 9.78 -4.08 -1.81
N TRP A 63 8.63 -4.57 -2.26
CA TRP A 63 8.54 -5.68 -3.20
C TRP A 63 9.42 -5.45 -4.43
N ARG A 64 10.17 -6.48 -4.85
CA ARG A 64 10.95 -6.49 -6.08
C ARG A 64 10.60 -7.74 -6.89
N PRO A 65 10.63 -7.65 -8.24
CA PRO A 65 10.48 -8.83 -9.07
C PRO A 65 11.62 -9.82 -8.78
N PRO A 66 11.39 -11.13 -8.90
CA PRO A 66 12.46 -12.12 -8.80
C PRO A 66 13.51 -11.88 -9.90
N ALA A 67 14.78 -12.14 -9.58
CA ALA A 67 15.84 -12.17 -10.59
C ALA A 67 15.50 -13.26 -11.62
N SER A 68 15.61 -12.92 -12.91
CA SER A 68 15.45 -13.87 -14.01
C SER A 68 16.62 -14.83 -14.11
#